data_AF-A0A3P8CQI0-F1
#
_entry.id   AF-A0A3P8CQI0-F1
#
_cell.length_a   1.000
_cell.length_b   1.000
_cell.length_c   1.000
_cell.angle_alpha   90.00
_cell.angle_beta   90.00
_cell.angle_gamma   90.00
#
_symmetry.space_group_name_H-M   'P 1'
#
loop_
_entity.id
_entity.type
_entity.pdbx_description
1 polymer ?
#
loop_
_entity_poly.entity_id
_entity_poly.type
_entity_poly.pdbx_seq_one_letter_code
_entity_poly.pdbx_strand_id
1 'polypeptide(L)'
;MKPDKVFGGVSRLIMNYQVSISKLSDNIQKGELSKNDTTIISSLEQASFPVEQAFRNLSCLTTLKNDHIWSLVVSRLYQKFKAARREYFHRDSTICEALLTLRRSSSNLDEYEKGLLDVWIYDCWSVGTGLLLASNKSGKIISFSELNDIIQETSKTTASPHITPPNARKSLEVIHDSYATVEKEEAKFQAMVASCAVVSLPQYYRSKYTGRATIPSSLEILTGATDVSVAESDLAPSAPYWLPAVLGGKENGGHIAGMHVSLISNDVVSEFLKHCSTSEVRKTVWEYWVRRASGRYFGPATGLCASNDQRIQDIRHLRRTLAKYLGCKDWLSVVWSSPYSHSPSSPDELIADVLEPSRSILTQIGERDFKLLKEWANVNLDISGKDFSYEI
;
A
#
# COMPACT_ATOMS: atom_id res chain seq x y z
N MET A 1 18.31 -20.47 -8.50
CA MET A 1 17.63 -20.79 -7.23
C MET A 1 16.35 -21.55 -7.52
N LYS A 2 16.06 -22.65 -6.79
CA LYS A 2 14.79 -23.40 -6.93
C LYS A 2 13.78 -22.88 -5.88
N PRO A 3 12.50 -22.65 -6.22
CA PRO A 3 11.50 -22.10 -5.30
C PRO A 3 11.42 -22.82 -3.95
N ASP A 4 11.41 -24.15 -3.93
CA ASP A 4 11.29 -24.94 -2.69
C ASP A 4 12.49 -24.75 -1.75
N LYS A 5 13.71 -24.67 -2.30
CA LYS A 5 14.92 -24.42 -1.51
C LYS A 5 14.89 -23.02 -0.88
N VAL A 6 14.38 -22.03 -1.61
CA VAL A 6 14.23 -20.67 -1.09
C VAL A 6 13.16 -20.60 -0.01
N PHE A 7 12.00 -21.24 -0.25
CA PHE A 7 10.95 -21.32 0.74
C PHE A 7 11.42 -21.96 2.05
N GLY A 8 12.13 -23.09 1.97
CA GLY A 8 12.71 -23.76 3.14
C GLY A 8 13.77 -22.92 3.85
N GLY A 9 14.69 -22.30 3.10
CA GLY A 9 15.75 -21.45 3.66
C GLY A 9 15.21 -20.22 4.39
N VAL A 10 14.30 -19.47 3.75
CA VAL A 10 13.71 -18.26 4.34
C VAL A 10 12.78 -18.62 5.50
N SER A 11 12.03 -19.72 5.41
CA SER A 11 11.22 -20.19 6.55
C SER A 11 12.09 -20.48 7.78
N ARG A 12 13.30 -21.02 7.60
CA ARG A 12 14.25 -21.22 8.71
C ARG A 12 14.75 -19.91 9.29
N LEU A 13 15.01 -18.90 8.45
CA LEU A 13 15.39 -17.56 8.93
C LEU A 13 14.26 -16.93 9.78
N ILE A 14 13.00 -17.10 9.36
CA ILE A 14 11.83 -16.63 10.14
C ILE A 14 11.76 -17.36 11.49
N MET A 15 11.98 -18.67 11.53
CA MET A 15 12.02 -19.43 12.79
C MET A 15 13.16 -18.96 13.71
N ASN A 16 14.35 -18.73 13.16
CA ASN A 16 15.48 -18.21 13.93
C ASN A 16 15.16 -16.82 14.51
N TYR A 17 14.52 -15.94 13.73
CA TYR A 17 14.02 -14.65 14.22
C TYR A 17 13.09 -14.85 15.43
N GLN A 18 12.06 -15.71 15.32
CA GLN A 18 11.12 -15.98 16.43
C GLN A 18 11.84 -16.44 17.70
N VAL A 19 12.77 -17.38 17.57
CA VAL A 19 13.54 -17.92 18.71
C VAL A 19 14.41 -16.84 19.33
N SER A 20 15.11 -16.04 18.53
CA SER A 20 15.97 -14.97 19.02
C SER A 20 15.19 -13.90 19.77
N ILE A 21 14.04 -13.46 19.23
CA ILE A 21 13.19 -12.47 19.88
C ILE A 21 12.59 -13.03 21.19
N SER A 22 12.12 -14.28 21.19
CA SER A 22 11.60 -14.94 22.40
C SER A 22 12.67 -15.00 23.50
N LYS A 23 13.89 -15.41 23.14
CA LYS A 23 15.02 -15.49 24.06
C LYS A 23 15.38 -14.11 24.62
N LEU A 24 15.36 -13.07 23.79
CA LEU A 24 15.61 -11.70 24.23
C LEU A 24 14.57 -11.27 25.27
N SER A 25 13.28 -11.51 25.00
CA SER A 25 12.20 -11.21 25.93
C SER A 25 12.38 -11.95 27.26
N ASP A 26 12.60 -13.27 27.21
CA ASP A 26 12.82 -14.10 28.40
C ASP A 26 14.01 -13.60 29.25
N ASN A 27 15.12 -13.23 28.60
CA ASN A 27 16.30 -12.74 29.30
C ASN A 27 16.03 -11.40 30.01
N ILE A 28 15.26 -10.50 29.39
CA ILE A 28 14.84 -9.23 30.02
C ILE A 28 13.87 -9.51 31.18
N GLN A 29 12.91 -10.43 31.00
CA GLN A 29 11.94 -10.77 32.05
C GLN A 29 12.59 -11.41 33.28
N LYS A 30 13.57 -12.28 33.08
CA LYS A 30 14.34 -12.94 34.17
C LYS A 30 15.34 -12.00 34.84
N GLY A 31 15.56 -10.80 34.30
CA GLY A 31 16.58 -9.86 34.79
C GLY A 31 18.01 -10.28 34.45
N GLU A 32 18.20 -11.27 33.57
CA GLU A 32 19.51 -11.65 33.02
C GLU A 32 20.06 -10.55 32.11
N LEU A 33 19.17 -9.76 31.51
CA LEU A 33 19.50 -8.57 30.73
C LEU A 33 18.78 -7.34 31.31
N SER A 34 19.53 -6.30 31.63
CA SER A 34 18.97 -5.05 32.15
C SER A 34 18.20 -4.30 31.06
N LYS A 35 17.07 -3.67 31.42
CA LYS A 35 16.27 -2.83 30.49
C LYS A 35 17.04 -1.60 29.97
N ASN A 36 18.14 -1.21 30.62
CA ASN A 36 19.03 -0.12 30.20
C ASN A 36 20.24 -0.62 29.39
N ASP A 37 20.33 -1.92 29.10
CA ASP A 37 21.49 -2.50 28.41
C ASP A 37 21.42 -2.24 26.90
N THR A 38 22.43 -1.56 26.35
CA THR A 38 22.48 -1.23 24.92
C THR A 38 22.62 -2.46 24.02
N THR A 39 23.04 -3.61 24.56
CA THR A 39 23.11 -4.88 23.82
C THR A 39 21.74 -5.40 23.37
N ILE A 40 20.64 -4.85 23.90
CA ILE A 40 19.28 -5.09 23.38
C ILE A 40 19.19 -4.65 21.91
N ILE A 41 19.80 -3.51 21.55
CA ILE A 41 19.76 -2.98 20.18
C ILE A 41 20.48 -3.94 19.23
N SER A 42 21.71 -4.32 19.56
CA SER A 42 22.48 -5.25 18.73
C SER A 42 21.84 -6.64 18.66
N SER A 43 21.18 -7.10 19.73
CA SER A 43 20.44 -8.38 19.73
C SER A 43 19.23 -8.35 18.79
N LEU A 44 18.46 -7.26 18.78
CA LEU A 44 17.33 -7.07 17.87
C LEU A 44 17.79 -6.96 16.41
N GLU A 45 18.87 -6.24 16.16
CA GLU A 45 19.46 -6.13 14.82
C GLU A 45 19.96 -7.49 14.31
N GLN A 46 20.71 -8.23 15.12
CA GLN A 46 21.20 -9.57 14.77
C GLN A 46 20.06 -10.55 14.51
N ALA A 47 18.94 -10.43 15.22
CA ALA A 47 17.75 -11.22 14.96
C ALA A 47 17.07 -10.85 13.64
N SER A 48 16.95 -9.55 13.35
CA SER A 48 16.14 -9.01 12.23
C SER A 48 16.87 -8.99 10.90
N PHE A 49 18.17 -8.66 10.89
CA PHE A 49 18.95 -8.44 9.68
C PHE A 49 18.92 -9.62 8.69
N PRO A 50 19.10 -10.89 9.10
CA PRO A 50 19.15 -12.00 8.14
C PRO A 50 17.83 -12.21 7.38
N VAL A 51 16.70 -12.07 8.07
CA VAL A 51 15.37 -12.25 7.47
C VAL A 51 15.01 -11.06 6.59
N GLU A 52 15.31 -9.84 7.02
CA GLU A 52 15.08 -8.63 6.20
C GLU A 52 15.90 -8.63 4.92
N GLN A 53 17.19 -9.00 5.00
CA GLN A 53 18.04 -9.11 3.82
C GLN A 53 17.53 -10.19 2.85
N ALA A 54 16.98 -11.28 3.36
CA ALA A 54 16.36 -12.31 2.52
C ALA A 54 15.14 -11.76 1.77
N PHE A 55 14.28 -10.97 2.41
CA PHE A 55 13.14 -10.33 1.74
C PHE A 55 13.56 -9.28 0.71
N ARG A 56 14.60 -8.49 0.97
CA ARG A 56 15.17 -7.57 -0.03
C ARG A 56 15.60 -8.33 -1.31
N ASN A 57 16.31 -9.45 -1.13
CA ASN A 57 16.73 -10.29 -2.26
C ASN A 57 15.55 -10.95 -2.99
N LEU A 58 14.50 -11.36 -2.27
CA LEU A 58 13.28 -11.93 -2.84
C LEU A 58 12.52 -10.91 -3.71
N SER A 59 12.43 -9.65 -3.28
CA SER A 59 11.80 -8.58 -4.07
C SER A 59 12.49 -8.37 -5.42
N CYS A 60 13.83 -8.42 -5.44
CA CYS A 60 14.58 -8.36 -6.70
C CYS A 60 14.26 -9.56 -7.62
N LEU A 61 14.11 -10.76 -7.06
CA LEU A 61 13.78 -11.96 -7.84
C LEU A 61 12.39 -11.88 -8.47
N THR A 62 11.39 -11.35 -7.77
CA THR A 62 10.04 -11.18 -8.33
C THR A 62 9.98 -10.17 -9.46
N THR A 63 10.83 -9.14 -9.42
CA THR A 63 10.92 -8.14 -10.49
C THR A 63 11.58 -8.71 -11.75
N LEU A 64 12.62 -9.53 -11.57
CA LEU A 64 13.41 -10.07 -12.69
C LEU A 64 12.81 -11.35 -13.29
N LYS A 65 12.05 -12.13 -12.52
CA LYS A 65 11.45 -13.39 -12.96
C LYS A 65 9.93 -13.30 -12.96
N ASN A 66 9.35 -13.20 -14.14
CA ASN A 66 7.91 -13.19 -14.37
C ASN A 66 7.28 -14.61 -14.27
N ASP A 67 7.64 -15.36 -13.23
CA ASP A 67 7.10 -16.70 -12.95
C ASP A 67 6.23 -16.66 -11.67
N HIS A 68 4.98 -17.08 -11.85
CA HIS A 68 3.92 -17.09 -10.84
C HIS A 68 4.29 -17.83 -9.54
N ILE A 69 5.15 -18.86 -9.61
CA ILE A 69 5.57 -19.62 -8.43
C ILE A 69 6.33 -18.70 -7.47
N TRP A 70 7.13 -17.76 -7.98
CA TRP A 70 7.86 -16.81 -7.13
C TRP A 70 6.93 -15.85 -6.41
N SER A 71 5.88 -15.36 -7.07
CA SER A 71 4.86 -14.53 -6.42
C SER A 71 4.19 -15.29 -5.27
N LEU A 72 3.75 -16.53 -5.51
CA LEU A 72 3.13 -17.37 -4.48
C LEU A 72 4.07 -17.66 -3.30
N VAL A 73 5.33 -18.00 -3.59
CA VAL A 73 6.36 -18.28 -2.57
C VAL A 73 6.62 -17.04 -1.73
N VAL A 74 6.85 -15.89 -2.35
CA VAL A 74 7.11 -14.63 -1.65
C VAL A 74 5.91 -14.19 -0.81
N SER A 75 4.69 -14.25 -1.36
CA SER A 75 3.48 -13.93 -0.61
C SER A 75 3.31 -14.81 0.62
N ARG A 76 3.51 -16.14 0.51
CA ARG A 76 3.41 -17.05 1.65
C ARG A 76 4.48 -16.79 2.71
N LEU A 77 5.72 -16.54 2.29
CA LEU A 77 6.82 -16.20 3.22
C LEU A 77 6.55 -14.88 3.93
N TYR A 78 6.09 -13.86 3.20
CA TYR A 78 5.76 -12.55 3.77
C TYR A 78 4.66 -12.66 4.83
N GLN A 79 3.59 -13.42 4.56
CA GLN A 79 2.54 -13.67 5.56
C GLN A 79 3.07 -14.39 6.80
N LYS A 80 3.95 -15.38 6.64
CA LYS A 80 4.62 -16.04 7.78
C LYS A 80 5.46 -15.07 8.60
N PHE A 81 6.28 -14.24 7.94
CA PHE A 81 7.14 -13.29 8.64
C PHE A 81 6.34 -12.19 9.33
N LYS A 82 5.28 -11.70 8.68
CA LYS A 82 4.36 -10.72 9.25
C LYS A 82 3.69 -11.26 10.52
N ALA A 83 3.22 -12.51 10.49
CA ALA A 83 2.68 -13.18 11.67
C ALA A 83 3.73 -13.29 12.79
N ALA A 84 4.95 -13.71 12.45
CA ALA A 84 6.07 -13.81 13.39
C ALA A 84 6.40 -12.45 14.04
N ARG A 85 6.55 -11.38 13.25
CA ARG A 85 6.80 -10.02 13.79
C ARG A 85 5.69 -9.58 14.72
N ARG A 86 4.43 -9.80 14.34
CA ARG A 86 3.27 -9.42 15.14
C ARG A 86 3.22 -10.14 16.49
N GLU A 87 3.46 -11.45 16.48
CA GLU A 87 3.34 -12.29 17.67
C GLU A 87 4.51 -12.13 18.64
N TYR A 88 5.74 -12.12 18.12
CA TYR A 88 6.94 -12.20 18.95
C TYR A 88 7.56 -10.84 19.27
N PHE A 89 7.43 -9.85 18.39
CA PHE A 89 8.07 -8.55 18.59
C PHE A 89 7.05 -7.46 18.86
N HIS A 90 6.14 -7.21 17.91
CA HIS A 90 5.27 -6.04 18.00
C HIS A 90 4.39 -6.06 19.26
N ARG A 91 3.90 -7.22 19.69
CA ARG A 91 3.05 -7.39 20.89
C ARG A 91 3.83 -7.57 22.20
N ASP A 92 5.15 -7.61 22.15
CA ASP A 92 5.96 -7.86 23.33
C ASP A 92 6.11 -6.57 24.16
N SER A 93 5.35 -6.48 25.25
CA SER A 93 5.42 -5.34 26.15
C SER A 93 6.76 -5.23 26.86
N THR A 94 7.45 -6.35 27.12
CA THR A 94 8.74 -6.34 27.82
C THR A 94 9.82 -5.70 26.95
N ILE A 95 9.90 -6.11 25.69
CA ILE A 95 10.85 -5.52 24.72
C ILE A 95 10.50 -4.05 24.50
N CYS A 96 9.21 -3.72 24.30
CA CYS A 96 8.79 -2.34 24.10
C CYS A 96 9.15 -1.43 25.30
N GLU A 97 8.96 -1.91 26.54
CA GLU A 97 9.35 -1.19 27.75
C GLU A 97 10.87 -0.96 27.82
N ALA A 98 11.68 -1.98 27.47
CA ALA A 98 13.13 -1.85 27.44
C ALA A 98 13.61 -0.84 26.39
N LEU A 99 13.02 -0.85 25.18
CA LEU A 99 13.32 0.14 24.14
C LEU A 99 13.00 1.57 24.59
N LEU A 100 11.85 1.78 25.24
CA LEU A 100 11.48 3.08 25.79
C LEU A 100 12.43 3.53 26.93
N THR A 101 12.92 2.57 27.70
CA THR A 101 13.88 2.80 28.79
C THR A 101 15.23 3.25 28.21
N LEU A 102 15.72 2.55 27.18
CA LEU A 102 16.92 2.91 26.42
C LEU A 102 16.82 4.28 25.74
N ARG A 103 15.64 4.65 25.20
CA ARG A 103 15.39 5.98 24.61
C ARG A 103 15.70 7.11 25.58
N ARG A 104 15.47 6.89 26.87
CA ARG A 104 15.66 7.90 27.91
C ARG A 104 17.12 7.99 28.37
N SER A 105 17.83 6.87 28.35
CA SER A 105 19.28 6.82 28.60
C SER A 105 20.11 7.10 27.34
N SER A 106 19.54 7.80 26.35
CA SER A 106 20.12 8.00 25.01
C SER A 106 21.40 8.84 24.97
N SER A 107 21.93 9.30 26.11
CA SER A 107 23.19 10.04 26.18
C SER A 107 24.37 9.24 25.64
N ASN A 108 24.29 7.91 25.67
CA ASN A 108 25.37 7.01 25.28
C ASN A 108 25.14 6.34 23.91
N LEU A 109 24.04 6.65 23.23
CA LEU A 109 23.70 6.07 21.92
C LEU A 109 24.12 7.00 20.78
N ASP A 110 24.64 6.41 19.69
CA ASP A 110 24.91 7.16 18.47
C ASP A 110 23.62 7.49 17.69
N GLU A 111 23.73 8.27 16.60
CA GLU A 111 22.55 8.64 15.79
C GLU A 111 21.90 7.45 15.09
N TYR A 112 22.68 6.44 14.71
CA TYR A 112 22.18 5.25 14.06
C TYR A 112 21.32 4.42 15.02
N GLU A 113 21.84 4.18 16.23
CA GLU A 113 21.15 3.48 17.32
C GLU A 113 19.88 4.20 17.75
N LYS A 114 19.91 5.55 17.83
CA LYS A 114 18.72 6.36 18.10
C LYS A 114 17.66 6.19 17.01
N GLY A 115 18.07 6.20 15.74
CA GLY A 115 17.18 5.97 14.61
C GLY A 115 16.53 4.57 14.64
N LEU A 116 17.32 3.53 14.89
CA LEU A 116 16.80 2.15 15.04
C LEU A 116 15.78 2.05 16.17
N LEU A 117 16.09 2.69 17.30
CA LEU A 117 15.26 2.67 18.48
C LEU A 117 13.92 3.38 18.24
N ASP A 118 13.93 4.54 17.58
CA ASP A 118 12.70 5.24 17.18
C ASP A 118 11.82 4.37 16.27
N VAL A 119 12.44 3.70 15.28
CA VAL A 119 11.75 2.78 14.36
C VAL A 119 11.06 1.64 15.11
N TRP A 120 11.78 0.96 15.99
CA TRP A 120 11.24 -0.19 16.72
C TRP A 120 10.16 0.19 17.73
N ILE A 121 10.30 1.35 18.37
CA ILE A 121 9.26 1.87 19.27
C ILE A 121 8.01 2.23 18.46
N TYR A 122 8.16 2.82 17.28
CA TYR A 122 7.03 3.10 16.39
C TYR A 122 6.32 1.81 15.96
N ASP A 123 7.06 0.77 15.59
CA ASP A 123 6.50 -0.52 15.20
C ASP A 123 5.68 -1.16 16.34
N CYS A 124 6.14 -1.04 17.59
CA CYS A 124 5.40 -1.50 18.76
C CYS A 124 4.15 -0.63 19.04
N TRP A 125 4.30 0.70 19.01
CA TRP A 125 3.21 1.63 19.26
C TRP A 125 2.08 1.49 18.23
N SER A 126 2.42 1.40 16.95
CA SER A 126 1.46 1.33 15.85
C SER A 126 0.52 0.13 15.92
N VAL A 127 0.93 -0.97 16.58
CA VAL A 127 0.06 -2.13 16.80
C VAL A 127 -0.71 -2.09 18.14
N GLY A 128 -0.55 -1.02 18.92
CA GLY A 128 -1.23 -0.81 20.20
C GLY A 128 -0.47 -1.30 21.43
N THR A 129 0.82 -1.66 21.34
CA THR A 129 1.58 -2.15 22.51
C THR A 129 1.82 -1.09 23.57
N GLY A 130 1.81 0.19 23.18
CA GLY A 130 1.76 1.31 24.13
C GLY A 130 0.54 1.26 25.05
N LEU A 131 -0.62 0.74 24.60
CA LEU A 131 -1.79 0.55 25.45
C LEU A 131 -1.57 -0.55 26.50
N LEU A 132 -0.85 -1.62 26.16
CA LEU A 132 -0.49 -2.66 27.14
C LEU A 132 0.34 -2.06 28.27
N LEU A 133 1.29 -1.19 27.95
CA LEU A 133 2.13 -0.49 28.91
C LEU A 133 1.35 0.53 29.76
N ALA A 134 0.51 1.35 29.13
CA ALA A 134 -0.28 2.40 29.80
C ALA A 134 -1.43 1.84 30.66
N SER A 135 -2.01 0.72 30.23
CA SER A 135 -3.11 0.07 30.91
C SER A 135 -2.72 -0.54 32.25
N ASN A 136 -1.43 -0.76 32.50
CA ASN A 136 -0.97 -1.19 33.81
C ASN A 136 -1.25 -0.16 34.92
N LYS A 137 -1.64 1.10 34.60
CA LYS A 137 -1.89 2.15 35.63
C LYS A 137 -3.05 3.13 35.37
N SER A 138 -3.31 3.59 34.13
CA SER A 138 -4.27 4.72 33.92
C SER A 138 -5.35 4.49 32.84
N GLY A 139 -5.21 3.48 31.98
CA GLY A 139 -6.17 3.21 30.88
C GLY A 139 -6.25 4.32 29.82
N LYS A 140 -5.33 5.30 29.86
CA LYS A 140 -5.27 6.41 28.92
C LYS A 140 -4.82 5.91 27.54
N ILE A 141 -5.45 6.42 26.49
CA ILE A 141 -4.98 6.27 25.10
C ILE A 141 -3.86 7.29 24.86
N ILE A 142 -2.75 6.87 24.27
CA ILE A 142 -1.51 7.65 24.25
C ILE A 142 -0.94 7.73 22.84
N SER A 143 -0.64 8.96 22.41
CA SER A 143 0.02 9.23 21.13
C SER A 143 1.51 8.86 21.16
N PHE A 144 2.13 8.75 19.98
CA PHE A 144 3.55 8.37 19.89
C PHE A 144 4.48 9.36 20.62
N SER A 145 4.20 10.66 20.55
CA SER A 145 5.00 11.70 21.20
C SER A 145 4.90 11.66 22.73
N GLU A 146 3.75 11.25 23.27
CA GLU A 146 3.48 11.14 24.72
C GLU A 146 3.98 9.82 25.32
N LEU A 147 4.45 8.88 24.49
CA LEU A 147 4.90 7.55 24.92
C LEU A 147 6.09 7.64 25.89
N ASN A 148 6.90 8.69 25.76
CA ASN A 148 8.02 8.98 26.64
C ASN A 148 7.62 9.39 28.05
N ASP A 149 6.38 9.79 28.33
CA ASP A 149 5.98 10.28 29.66
C ASP A 149 5.49 9.13 30.57
N ILE A 150 5.03 8.02 29.98
CA ILE A 150 4.40 6.87 30.68
C ILE A 150 5.31 6.25 31.75
N ILE A 151 6.59 6.02 31.44
CA ILE A 151 7.49 5.30 32.36
C ILE A 151 7.78 6.13 33.65
N GLN A 152 7.55 7.45 33.68
CA GLN A 152 7.72 8.24 34.91
C GLN A 152 6.66 7.91 35.97
N GLU A 153 5.44 7.57 35.54
CA GLU A 153 4.37 7.07 36.41
C GLU A 153 4.58 5.59 36.75
N THR A 154 5.34 4.86 35.93
CA THR A 154 5.49 3.41 36.05
C THR A 154 6.51 3.00 37.13
N SER A 155 7.50 3.84 37.45
CA SER A 155 8.56 3.58 38.44
C SER A 155 8.18 3.92 39.89
N LYS A 156 6.99 4.48 40.16
CA LYS A 156 6.55 4.89 41.51
C LYS A 156 5.64 3.88 42.26
N THR A 157 5.33 2.72 41.70
CA THR A 157 4.41 1.75 42.33
C THR A 157 4.90 0.32 42.16
N THR A 158 5.14 -0.33 43.29
CA THR A 158 5.58 -1.73 43.43
C THR A 158 4.40 -2.70 43.31
N ALA A 159 4.52 -3.61 42.33
CA ALA A 159 3.93 -4.96 42.21
C ALA A 159 2.40 -5.18 42.18
N SER A 160 1.90 -5.73 41.06
CA SER A 160 0.90 -6.82 40.98
C SER A 160 0.91 -7.42 39.56
N PRO A 161 0.44 -8.66 39.33
CA PRO A 161 0.69 -9.40 38.10
C PRO A 161 0.03 -8.76 36.87
N HIS A 162 0.60 -9.05 35.70
CA HIS A 162 0.20 -8.66 34.34
C HIS A 162 -1.28 -8.97 34.03
N ILE A 163 -2.23 -8.23 34.61
CA ILE A 163 -3.63 -8.28 34.24
C ILE A 163 -3.94 -7.02 33.47
N THR A 164 -3.89 -7.11 32.14
CA THR A 164 -4.35 -6.05 31.24
C THR A 164 -5.82 -5.73 31.59
N PRO A 165 -6.15 -4.48 31.93
CA PRO A 165 -7.52 -4.07 32.20
C PRO A 165 -8.47 -4.45 31.05
N PRO A 166 -9.72 -4.84 31.33
CA PRO A 166 -10.69 -5.23 30.30
C PRO A 166 -10.87 -4.19 29.18
N ASN A 167 -10.80 -2.90 29.53
CA ASN A 167 -10.93 -1.79 28.58
C ASN A 167 -9.74 -1.69 27.60
N ALA A 168 -8.53 -1.99 28.07
CA ALA A 168 -7.33 -1.96 27.23
C ALA A 168 -7.26 -3.19 26.32
N ARG A 169 -7.68 -4.36 26.82
CA ARG A 169 -7.81 -5.58 26.00
C ARG A 169 -8.81 -5.38 24.87
N LYS A 170 -9.99 -4.83 25.16
CA LYS A 170 -11.00 -4.50 24.15
C LYS A 170 -10.48 -3.49 23.12
N SER A 171 -9.73 -2.48 23.56
CA SER A 171 -9.13 -1.47 22.67
C SER A 171 -8.08 -2.09 21.74
N LEU A 172 -7.26 -2.99 22.27
CA LEU A 172 -6.25 -3.72 21.49
C LEU A 172 -6.91 -4.68 20.47
N GLU A 173 -7.97 -5.38 20.86
CA GLU A 173 -8.78 -6.19 19.94
C GLU A 173 -9.35 -5.33 18.81
N VAL A 174 -9.91 -4.15 19.12
CA VAL A 174 -10.42 -3.22 18.09
C VAL A 174 -9.31 -2.74 17.15
N ILE A 175 -8.11 -2.40 17.64
CA ILE A 175 -6.98 -2.02 16.79
C ILE A 175 -6.64 -3.16 15.83
N HIS A 176 -6.53 -4.37 16.36
CA HIS A 176 -6.14 -5.54 15.60
C HIS A 176 -7.17 -5.96 14.53
N ASP A 177 -8.45 -5.94 14.88
CA ASP A 177 -9.54 -6.24 13.97
C ASP A 177 -9.64 -5.15 12.89
N SER A 178 -9.42 -3.88 13.27
CA SER A 178 -9.41 -2.77 12.33
C SER A 178 -8.27 -2.90 11.31
N TYR A 179 -7.05 -3.21 11.74
CA TYR A 179 -5.93 -3.46 10.81
C TYR A 179 -6.21 -4.63 9.87
N ALA A 180 -6.70 -5.76 10.39
CA ALA A 180 -7.03 -6.92 9.55
C ALA A 180 -8.14 -6.60 8.53
N THR A 181 -9.12 -5.78 8.93
CA THR A 181 -10.21 -5.35 8.06
C THR A 181 -9.73 -4.35 7.01
N VAL A 182 -8.86 -3.40 7.36
CA VAL A 182 -8.24 -2.47 6.40
C VAL A 182 -7.49 -3.25 5.32
N GLU A 183 -6.65 -4.21 5.70
CA GLU A 183 -5.90 -5.03 4.74
C GLU A 183 -6.82 -5.81 3.79
N LYS A 184 -7.92 -6.35 4.32
CA LYS A 184 -8.92 -7.06 3.53
C LYS A 184 -9.64 -6.13 2.55
N GLU A 185 -10.03 -4.93 2.99
CA GLU A 185 -10.69 -3.96 2.11
C GLU A 185 -9.74 -3.37 1.07
N GLU A 186 -8.47 -3.13 1.41
CA GLU A 186 -7.44 -2.73 0.45
C GLU A 186 -7.19 -3.81 -0.61
N ALA A 187 -7.11 -5.09 -0.20
CA ALA A 187 -6.97 -6.20 -1.14
C ALA A 187 -8.19 -6.31 -2.08
N LYS A 188 -9.40 -6.15 -1.56
CA LYS A 188 -10.63 -6.12 -2.38
C LYS A 188 -10.66 -4.92 -3.31
N PHE A 189 -10.24 -3.74 -2.86
CA PHE A 189 -10.15 -2.53 -3.68
C PHE A 189 -9.24 -2.77 -4.89
N GLN A 190 -8.04 -3.30 -4.65
CA GLN A 190 -7.07 -3.60 -5.70
C GLN A 190 -7.58 -4.67 -6.67
N ALA A 191 -8.16 -5.75 -6.14
CA ALA A 191 -8.76 -6.80 -6.95
C ALA A 191 -9.89 -6.28 -7.83
N MET A 192 -10.69 -5.31 -7.34
CA MET A 192 -11.77 -4.70 -8.11
C MET A 192 -11.25 -3.84 -9.27
N VAL A 193 -10.22 -3.01 -9.01
CA VAL A 193 -9.57 -2.20 -10.07
C VAL A 193 -8.99 -3.11 -11.15
N ALA A 194 -8.29 -4.17 -10.75
CA ALA A 194 -7.72 -5.14 -11.68
C ALA A 194 -8.80 -5.89 -12.46
N SER A 195 -9.88 -6.33 -11.80
CA SER A 195 -10.98 -7.05 -12.45
C SER A 195 -11.70 -6.17 -13.47
N CYS A 196 -11.99 -4.90 -13.13
CA CYS A 196 -12.56 -3.93 -14.07
C CYS A 196 -11.67 -3.70 -15.30
N ALA A 197 -10.35 -3.83 -15.14
CA ALA A 197 -9.40 -3.72 -16.23
C ALA A 197 -9.26 -5.01 -17.08
N VAL A 198 -9.57 -6.19 -16.51
CA VAL A 198 -9.51 -7.49 -17.21
C VAL A 198 -10.77 -7.75 -18.04
N VAL A 199 -11.94 -7.27 -17.59
CA VAL A 199 -13.21 -7.46 -18.32
C VAL A 199 -13.19 -6.76 -19.70
N SER A 200 -12.29 -5.78 -19.92
CA SER A 200 -12.05 -5.14 -21.22
C SER A 200 -11.12 -5.90 -22.17
N LEU A 201 -10.63 -7.08 -21.79
CA LEU A 201 -9.83 -7.94 -22.68
C LEU A 201 -10.69 -8.95 -23.45
N PRO A 202 -10.30 -9.30 -24.69
CA PRO A 202 -10.86 -10.45 -25.43
C PRO A 202 -10.79 -11.74 -24.60
N GLN A 203 -11.79 -12.62 -24.74
CA GLN A 203 -11.91 -13.86 -23.96
C GLN A 203 -10.65 -14.73 -23.98
N TYR A 204 -9.92 -14.78 -25.10
CA TYR A 204 -8.67 -15.53 -25.24
C TYR A 204 -7.54 -15.04 -24.34
N TYR A 205 -7.43 -13.72 -24.09
CA TYR A 205 -6.40 -13.16 -23.21
C TYR A 205 -6.74 -13.35 -21.73
N ARG A 206 -8.02 -13.50 -21.38
CA ARG A 206 -8.45 -13.63 -19.97
C ARG A 206 -7.81 -14.84 -19.29
N SER A 207 -7.71 -15.98 -19.96
CA SER A 207 -7.07 -17.20 -19.41
C SER A 207 -5.61 -16.99 -18.99
N LYS A 208 -4.90 -16.04 -19.62
CA LYS A 208 -3.51 -15.68 -19.30
C LYS A 208 -3.37 -14.78 -18.07
N TYR A 209 -4.42 -14.03 -17.73
CA TYR A 209 -4.44 -13.07 -16.61
C TYR A 209 -5.30 -13.53 -15.43
N THR A 210 -6.26 -14.43 -15.62
CA THR A 210 -7.09 -15.03 -14.54
C THR A 210 -6.26 -15.85 -13.55
N GLY A 211 -5.07 -16.32 -13.94
CA GLY A 211 -4.09 -16.90 -13.01
C GLY A 211 -3.38 -15.89 -12.08
N ARG A 212 -3.58 -14.57 -12.27
CA ARG A 212 -2.90 -13.48 -11.52
C ARG A 212 -3.78 -12.83 -10.46
N ALA A 213 -5.10 -12.98 -10.57
CA ALA A 213 -6.07 -12.54 -9.57
C ALA A 213 -7.22 -13.56 -9.56
N THR A 214 -7.49 -14.19 -8.42
CA THR A 214 -8.74 -14.92 -8.22
C THR A 214 -9.87 -13.92 -8.37
N ILE A 215 -10.48 -13.91 -9.55
CA ILE A 215 -11.71 -13.16 -9.82
C ILE A 215 -12.76 -13.76 -8.89
N PRO A 216 -13.35 -13.01 -7.94
CA PRO A 216 -14.49 -13.50 -7.17
C PRO A 216 -15.54 -14.08 -8.12
N SER A 217 -16.09 -15.25 -7.80
CA SER A 217 -17.06 -15.96 -8.67
C SER A 217 -18.26 -15.09 -9.10
N SER A 218 -18.61 -14.07 -8.32
CA SER A 218 -19.63 -13.07 -8.67
C SER A 218 -19.24 -12.15 -9.84
N LEU A 219 -17.95 -12.00 -10.15
CA LEU A 219 -17.43 -11.16 -11.23
C LEU A 219 -17.29 -11.91 -12.57
N GLU A 220 -17.32 -13.25 -12.58
CA GLU A 220 -17.35 -14.05 -13.82
C GLU A 220 -18.64 -13.82 -14.63
N ILE A 221 -19.71 -13.38 -13.97
CA ILE A 221 -21.03 -13.10 -14.55
C ILE A 221 -21.08 -11.69 -15.19
N LEU A 222 -20.08 -10.83 -14.93
CA LEU A 222 -20.04 -9.42 -15.36
C LEU A 222 -19.49 -9.20 -16.77
N THR A 223 -19.41 -10.25 -17.59
CA THR A 223 -18.77 -10.23 -18.90
C THR A 223 -19.65 -9.57 -19.96
N GLY A 224 -19.84 -8.25 -19.87
CA GLY A 224 -20.56 -7.44 -20.85
C GLY A 224 -19.67 -6.34 -21.43
N ALA A 225 -19.43 -6.42 -22.74
CA ALA A 225 -18.99 -5.37 -23.68
C ALA A 225 -18.14 -4.20 -23.12
N THR A 226 -16.85 -4.43 -22.89
CA THR A 226 -15.85 -3.35 -22.72
C THR A 226 -14.64 -3.51 -23.63
N ASP A 227 -14.76 -4.39 -24.63
CA ASP A 227 -13.71 -4.65 -25.60
C ASP A 227 -13.63 -3.48 -26.59
N VAL A 228 -12.76 -2.51 -26.33
CA VAL A 228 -12.56 -1.38 -27.25
C VAL A 228 -11.71 -1.89 -28.41
N SER A 229 -12.39 -2.22 -29.50
CA SER A 229 -11.75 -2.60 -30.76
C SER A 229 -11.04 -1.40 -31.37
N VAL A 230 -9.85 -1.63 -31.89
CA VAL A 230 -9.00 -0.62 -32.51
C VAL A 230 -8.68 -1.07 -33.94
N ALA A 231 -8.85 -0.18 -34.90
CA ALA A 231 -8.40 -0.38 -36.26
C ALA A 231 -6.96 0.16 -36.43
N GLU A 232 -6.21 -0.36 -37.41
CA GLU A 232 -4.90 0.20 -37.75
C GLU A 232 -4.98 1.70 -38.10
N SER A 233 -6.07 2.12 -38.74
CA SER A 233 -6.33 3.53 -39.08
C SER A 233 -6.53 4.44 -37.86
N ASP A 234 -6.85 3.88 -36.69
CA ASP A 234 -6.96 4.66 -35.45
C ASP A 234 -5.59 5.02 -34.88
N LEU A 235 -4.50 4.41 -35.36
CA LEU A 235 -3.14 4.72 -34.92
C LEU A 235 -2.51 5.76 -35.85
N ALA A 236 -1.89 6.77 -35.25
CA ALA A 236 -1.12 7.76 -35.98
C ALA A 236 0.16 7.13 -36.56
N PRO A 237 0.71 7.67 -37.66
CA PRO A 237 1.99 7.21 -38.21
C PRO A 237 3.18 7.31 -37.24
N SER A 238 3.06 8.15 -36.21
CA SER A 238 4.05 8.28 -35.14
C SER A 238 3.99 7.16 -34.09
N ALA A 239 2.99 6.27 -34.17
CA ALA A 239 2.83 5.17 -33.23
C ALA A 239 4.08 4.28 -33.23
N PRO A 240 4.62 3.92 -32.05
CA PRO A 240 5.73 2.99 -31.98
C PRO A 240 5.37 1.65 -32.63
N TYR A 241 6.32 1.06 -33.36
CA TYR A 241 6.13 -0.21 -34.08
C TYR A 241 5.67 -1.38 -33.18
N TRP A 242 5.96 -1.30 -31.88
CA TRP A 242 5.57 -2.33 -30.91
C TRP A 242 4.13 -2.18 -30.41
N LEU A 243 3.52 -0.99 -30.53
CA LEU A 243 2.20 -0.70 -29.97
C LEU A 243 1.11 -1.61 -30.57
N PRO A 244 1.01 -1.80 -31.90
CA PRO A 244 0.04 -2.72 -32.48
C PRO A 244 0.16 -4.15 -31.95
N ALA A 245 1.38 -4.65 -31.73
CA ALA A 245 1.62 -5.99 -31.22
C ALA A 245 1.16 -6.16 -29.76
N VAL A 246 1.36 -5.14 -28.92
CA VAL A 246 0.91 -5.15 -27.52
C VAL A 246 -0.62 -5.05 -27.41
N LEU A 247 -1.27 -4.41 -28.38
CA LEU A 247 -2.73 -4.41 -28.52
C LEU A 247 -3.29 -5.74 -29.05
N GLY A 248 -2.44 -6.73 -29.37
CA GLY A 248 -2.85 -8.04 -29.87
C GLY A 248 -3.05 -8.11 -31.39
N GLY A 249 -2.63 -7.06 -32.11
CA GLY A 249 -2.72 -6.98 -33.56
C GLY A 249 -1.97 -8.08 -34.27
N LYS A 250 -2.56 -8.60 -35.34
CA LYS A 250 -1.95 -9.57 -36.26
C LYS A 250 -2.09 -9.09 -37.69
N GLU A 251 -1.07 -9.35 -38.48
CA GLU A 251 -1.12 -9.10 -39.92
C GLU A 251 -2.19 -9.99 -40.56
N ASN A 252 -3.12 -9.38 -41.28
CA ASN A 252 -4.18 -10.06 -42.01
C ASN A 252 -4.45 -9.30 -43.31
N GLY A 253 -4.07 -9.87 -44.45
CA GLY A 253 -4.32 -9.23 -45.75
C GLY A 253 -3.66 -7.86 -45.93
N GLY A 254 -2.43 -7.67 -45.43
CA GLY A 254 -1.63 -6.45 -45.61
C GLY A 254 -1.94 -5.30 -44.65
N HIS A 255 -2.75 -5.53 -43.62
CA HIS A 255 -3.04 -4.58 -42.53
C HIS A 255 -3.04 -5.31 -41.18
N ILE A 256 -2.94 -4.56 -40.08
CA ILE A 256 -2.97 -5.09 -38.72
C ILE A 256 -4.42 -5.09 -38.20
N ALA A 257 -4.92 -6.28 -37.87
CA ALA A 257 -6.29 -6.48 -37.41
C ALA A 257 -6.35 -7.15 -36.02
N GLY A 258 -7.52 -7.08 -35.37
CA GLY A 258 -7.77 -7.72 -34.08
C GLY A 258 -7.08 -7.03 -32.89
N MET A 259 -6.86 -5.72 -32.99
CA MET A 259 -6.30 -4.93 -31.89
C MET A 259 -7.36 -4.51 -30.88
N HIS A 260 -6.99 -4.58 -29.61
CA HIS A 260 -7.86 -4.27 -28.47
C HIS A 260 -7.06 -3.58 -27.36
N VAL A 261 -7.66 -2.57 -26.73
CA VAL A 261 -6.98 -1.86 -25.63
C VAL A 261 -7.20 -2.57 -24.29
N SER A 262 -6.12 -3.12 -23.75
CA SER A 262 -6.08 -3.61 -22.36
C SER A 262 -5.99 -2.46 -21.38
N LEU A 263 -6.97 -2.33 -20.48
CA LEU A 263 -6.94 -1.33 -19.42
C LEU A 263 -6.08 -1.77 -18.22
N ILE A 264 -5.40 -2.92 -18.28
CA ILE A 264 -4.57 -3.44 -17.16
C ILE A 264 -3.27 -2.64 -17.03
N SER A 265 -2.66 -2.24 -18.15
CA SER A 265 -1.40 -1.51 -18.16
C SER A 265 -1.64 -0.02 -18.37
N ASN A 266 -1.27 0.78 -17.38
CA ASN A 266 -1.34 2.24 -17.49
C ASN A 266 -0.39 2.77 -18.59
N ASP A 267 0.76 2.13 -18.80
CA ASP A 267 1.74 2.53 -19.82
C ASP A 267 1.18 2.31 -21.23
N VAL A 268 0.55 1.16 -21.46
CA VAL A 268 -0.09 0.85 -22.76
C VAL A 268 -1.24 1.80 -23.04
N VAL A 269 -2.09 2.09 -22.05
CA VAL A 269 -3.19 3.04 -22.22
C VAL A 269 -2.66 4.46 -22.48
N SER A 270 -1.65 4.90 -21.73
CA SER A 270 -1.02 6.21 -21.92
C SER A 270 -0.43 6.35 -23.31
N GLU A 271 0.34 5.35 -23.77
CA GLU A 271 0.95 5.39 -25.10
C GLU A 271 -0.10 5.31 -26.20
N PHE A 272 -1.13 4.49 -26.04
CA PHE A 272 -2.28 4.46 -26.95
C PHE A 272 -2.95 5.83 -27.05
N LEU A 273 -3.23 6.51 -25.93
CA LEU A 273 -3.90 7.80 -25.93
C LEU A 273 -3.07 8.91 -26.61
N LYS A 274 -1.73 8.82 -26.57
CA LYS A 274 -0.83 9.75 -27.30
C LYS A 274 -0.85 9.53 -28.81
N HIS A 275 -0.98 8.28 -29.25
CA HIS A 275 -0.81 7.88 -30.64
C HIS A 275 -2.11 7.50 -31.35
N CYS A 276 -3.24 7.46 -30.67
CA CYS A 276 -4.54 7.25 -31.31
C CYS A 276 -4.97 8.54 -32.00
N SER A 277 -5.21 8.52 -33.30
CA SER A 277 -5.66 9.66 -34.12
C SER A 277 -7.17 9.92 -33.97
N THR A 278 -7.96 8.88 -33.74
CA THR A 278 -9.43 8.96 -33.62
C THR A 278 -9.87 9.48 -32.25
N SER A 279 -10.57 10.62 -32.23
CA SER A 279 -10.98 11.32 -30.99
C SER A 279 -11.99 10.50 -30.16
N GLU A 280 -12.96 9.88 -30.83
CA GLU A 280 -14.02 9.09 -30.21
C GLU A 280 -13.44 7.84 -29.51
N VAL A 281 -12.46 7.19 -30.15
CA VAL A 281 -11.75 6.04 -29.58
C VAL A 281 -10.91 6.48 -28.38
N ARG A 282 -10.14 7.58 -28.49
CA ARG A 282 -9.41 8.16 -27.34
C ARG A 282 -10.33 8.46 -26.16
N LYS A 283 -11.44 9.16 -26.41
CA LYS A 283 -12.44 9.52 -25.39
C LYS A 283 -12.98 8.27 -24.69
N THR A 284 -13.37 7.26 -25.47
CA THR A 284 -13.91 5.99 -24.96
C THR A 284 -12.89 5.27 -24.07
N VAL A 285 -11.64 5.13 -24.53
CA VAL A 285 -10.56 4.50 -23.75
C VAL A 285 -10.26 5.28 -22.48
N TRP A 286 -10.14 6.60 -22.55
CA TRP A 286 -9.90 7.46 -21.40
C TRP A 286 -11.02 7.33 -20.36
N GLU A 287 -12.28 7.47 -20.76
CA GLU A 287 -13.43 7.37 -19.85
C GLU A 287 -13.47 6.01 -19.15
N TYR A 288 -13.23 4.92 -19.89
CA TYR A 288 -13.18 3.59 -19.31
C TYR A 288 -11.99 3.36 -18.38
N TRP A 289 -10.85 4.01 -18.65
CA TRP A 289 -9.64 3.92 -17.83
C TRP A 289 -9.79 4.67 -16.50
N VAL A 290 -10.31 5.90 -16.51
CA VAL A 290 -10.45 6.73 -15.30
C VAL A 290 -11.66 6.33 -14.45
N ARG A 291 -12.70 5.73 -15.05
CA ARG A 291 -13.89 5.24 -14.33
C ARG A 291 -13.78 3.78 -13.87
N ARG A 292 -12.57 3.22 -13.84
CA ARG A 292 -12.36 1.86 -13.31
C ARG A 292 -12.82 1.81 -11.85
N ALA A 293 -13.67 0.83 -11.55
CA ALA A 293 -14.23 0.61 -10.23
C ALA A 293 -15.02 1.80 -9.63
N SER A 294 -15.60 2.69 -10.45
CA SER A 294 -16.31 3.90 -9.98
C SER A 294 -17.82 3.91 -10.31
N GLY A 295 -18.44 2.77 -10.66
CA GLY A 295 -19.90 2.70 -10.90
C GLY A 295 -20.36 2.05 -12.20
N ARG A 296 -19.70 0.99 -12.67
CA ARG A 296 -20.29 0.20 -13.77
C ARG A 296 -21.40 -0.71 -13.23
N TYR A 297 -22.62 -0.52 -13.76
CA TYR A 297 -23.61 -1.59 -13.90
C TYR A 297 -23.14 -2.50 -15.04
N PHE A 298 -22.72 -3.72 -14.76
CA PHE A 298 -22.35 -4.66 -15.82
C PHE A 298 -23.60 -5.33 -16.34
N GLY A 299 -24.17 -4.72 -17.36
CA GLY A 299 -25.41 -5.19 -17.98
C GLY A 299 -26.65 -4.83 -17.15
N PRO A 300 -27.71 -4.31 -17.78
CA PRO A 300 -28.96 -4.01 -17.09
C PRO A 300 -29.62 -5.25 -16.44
N ALA A 301 -29.23 -6.46 -16.84
CA ALA A 301 -29.87 -7.71 -16.43
C ALA A 301 -29.34 -8.33 -15.12
N THR A 302 -28.11 -7.99 -14.68
CA THR A 302 -27.51 -8.64 -13.49
C THR A 302 -27.58 -7.79 -12.23
N GLY A 303 -27.76 -6.47 -12.35
CA GLY A 303 -27.80 -5.53 -11.22
C GLY A 303 -26.49 -5.41 -10.43
N LEU A 304 -25.40 -6.01 -10.91
CA LEU A 304 -24.13 -6.07 -10.19
C LEU A 304 -23.27 -4.82 -10.45
N CYS A 305 -22.77 -4.24 -9.37
CA CYS A 305 -21.98 -3.00 -9.37
C CYS A 305 -20.51 -3.27 -9.00
N ALA A 306 -19.56 -2.90 -9.86
CA ALA A 306 -18.14 -2.82 -9.50
C ALA A 306 -17.79 -1.40 -9.07
N SER A 307 -18.24 -1.00 -7.88
CA SER A 307 -17.81 0.25 -7.25
C SER A 307 -16.91 -0.02 -6.06
N ASN A 308 -15.87 0.80 -5.93
CA ASN A 308 -15.01 0.90 -4.77
C ASN A 308 -15.46 2.00 -3.79
N ASP A 309 -16.54 2.73 -4.05
CA ASP A 309 -16.97 3.86 -3.22
C ASP A 309 -17.21 3.45 -1.77
N GLN A 310 -17.97 2.37 -1.54
CA GLN A 310 -18.20 1.86 -0.18
C GLN A 310 -16.90 1.41 0.48
N ARG A 311 -16.00 0.74 -0.27
CA ARG A 311 -14.70 0.30 0.25
C ARG A 311 -13.82 1.47 0.66
N ILE A 312 -13.84 2.57 -0.10
CA ILE A 312 -13.13 3.80 0.26
C ILE A 312 -13.68 4.35 1.58
N GLN A 313 -15.01 4.37 1.76
CA GLN A 313 -15.62 4.83 3.01
C GLN A 313 -15.29 3.91 4.19
N ASP A 314 -15.32 2.59 3.98
CA ASP A 314 -14.97 1.61 5.00
C ASP A 314 -13.50 1.77 5.45
N ILE A 315 -12.57 1.88 4.49
CA ILE A 315 -11.15 2.13 4.78
C ILE A 315 -10.96 3.45 5.54
N ARG A 316 -11.64 4.53 5.13
CA ARG A 316 -11.58 5.84 5.82
C ARG A 316 -12.11 5.74 7.25
N HIS A 317 -13.22 5.04 7.46
CA HIS A 317 -13.80 4.83 8.78
C HIS A 317 -12.86 4.02 9.68
N LEU A 318 -12.34 2.90 9.18
CA LEU A 318 -11.41 2.04 9.93
C LEU A 318 -10.12 2.78 10.30
N ARG A 319 -9.54 3.56 9.39
CA ARG A 319 -8.35 4.39 9.65
C ARG A 319 -8.61 5.49 10.68
N ARG A 320 -9.80 6.10 10.67
CA ARG A 320 -10.22 7.04 11.72
C ARG A 320 -10.34 6.35 13.08
N THR A 321 -10.91 5.16 13.12
CA THR A 321 -11.00 4.34 14.33
C THR A 321 -9.60 4.00 14.86
N LEU A 322 -8.69 3.53 14.01
CA LEU A 322 -7.30 3.27 14.38
C LEU A 322 -6.60 4.50 14.96
N ALA A 323 -6.69 5.65 14.28
CA ALA A 323 -6.10 6.90 14.76
C ALA A 323 -6.61 7.26 16.17
N LYS A 324 -7.92 7.16 16.39
CA LYS A 324 -8.53 7.39 17.71
C LYS A 324 -7.93 6.48 18.78
N TYR A 325 -7.78 5.19 18.50
CA TYR A 325 -7.24 4.21 19.46
C TYR A 325 -5.72 4.30 19.65
N LEU A 326 -5.02 4.98 18.73
CA LEU A 326 -3.60 5.30 18.83
C LEU A 326 -3.34 6.70 19.42
N GLY A 327 -4.38 7.43 19.84
CA GLY A 327 -4.24 8.76 20.45
C GLY A 327 -3.96 9.88 19.45
N CYS A 328 -4.22 9.66 18.17
CA CYS A 328 -3.99 10.63 17.10
C CYS A 328 -5.31 11.30 16.66
N LYS A 329 -5.22 12.55 16.20
CA LYS A 329 -6.36 13.31 15.67
C LYS A 329 -6.96 12.66 14.43
N ASP A 330 -6.11 12.18 13.53
CA ASP A 330 -6.48 11.56 12.27
C ASP A 330 -5.41 10.56 11.81
N TRP A 331 -5.70 9.85 10.71
CA TRP A 331 -4.78 8.86 10.15
C TRP A 331 -3.49 9.49 9.61
N LEU A 332 -3.54 10.73 9.12
CA LEU A 332 -2.35 11.42 8.63
C LEU A 332 -1.34 11.61 9.76
N SER A 333 -1.83 12.00 10.96
CA SER A 333 -1.02 12.13 12.17
C SER A 333 -0.35 10.80 12.57
N VAL A 334 -1.01 9.66 12.38
CA VAL A 334 -0.42 8.32 12.61
C VAL A 334 0.70 8.04 11.62
N VAL A 335 0.47 8.34 10.34
CA VAL A 335 1.45 8.12 9.25
C VAL A 335 2.68 8.99 9.47
N TRP A 336 2.51 10.23 9.92
CA TRP A 336 3.61 11.18 10.12
C TRP A 336 4.35 11.03 11.45
N SER A 337 3.76 10.31 12.40
CA SER A 337 4.49 9.86 13.59
C SER A 337 5.56 8.81 13.26
N SER A 338 5.58 8.32 12.02
CA SER A 338 6.53 7.31 11.55
C SER A 338 7.94 7.90 11.41
N PRO A 339 8.96 7.26 12.00
CA PRO A 339 10.35 7.61 11.68
C PRO A 339 10.72 7.39 10.22
N TYR A 340 9.90 6.61 9.48
CA TYR A 340 10.05 6.41 8.04
C TYR A 340 9.51 7.57 7.20
N SER A 341 8.72 8.47 7.77
CA SER A 341 8.19 9.63 7.05
C SER A 341 9.12 10.83 7.19
N HIS A 342 9.63 11.32 6.06
CA HIS A 342 10.22 12.66 5.95
C HIS A 342 9.14 13.73 5.79
N SER A 343 8.06 13.64 6.59
CA SER A 343 6.92 14.53 6.50
C SER A 343 7.21 15.87 7.19
N PRO A 344 6.57 16.97 6.73
CA PRO A 344 6.51 18.22 7.49
C PRO A 344 5.93 18.01 8.90
N SER A 345 6.20 18.95 9.80
CA SER A 345 5.85 18.83 11.22
C SER A 345 4.33 18.86 11.46
N SER A 346 3.56 19.45 10.54
CA SER A 346 2.10 19.51 10.62
C SER A 346 1.42 19.61 9.24
N PRO A 347 0.14 19.16 9.11
CA PRO A 347 -0.58 19.24 7.84
C PRO A 347 -0.66 20.67 7.30
N ASP A 348 -0.71 21.64 8.21
CA ASP A 348 -0.72 23.06 7.88
C ASP A 348 0.63 23.51 7.29
N GLU A 349 1.75 23.03 7.82
CA GLU A 349 3.09 23.27 7.23
C GLU A 349 3.25 22.60 5.87
N LEU A 350 2.73 21.39 5.66
CA LEU A 350 2.72 20.79 4.32
C LEU A 350 1.99 21.69 3.31
N ILE A 351 0.87 22.26 3.71
CA ILE A 351 0.11 23.17 2.85
C ILE A 351 0.89 24.47 2.62
N ALA A 352 1.32 25.13 3.69
CA ALA A 352 1.94 26.44 3.65
C ALA A 352 3.32 26.45 2.98
N ASP A 353 4.15 25.44 3.27
CA ASP A 353 5.57 25.45 2.88
C ASP A 353 5.83 24.67 1.59
N VAL A 354 4.95 23.72 1.23
CA VAL A 354 5.17 22.83 0.08
C VAL A 354 4.05 22.93 -0.95
N LEU A 355 2.80 22.63 -0.60
CA LEU A 355 1.73 22.47 -1.58
C LEU A 355 1.26 23.79 -2.17
N GLU A 356 1.05 24.82 -1.37
CA GLU A 356 0.54 26.11 -1.84
C GLU A 356 1.59 26.89 -2.67
N PRO A 357 2.87 26.99 -2.26
CA PRO A 357 3.90 27.56 -3.11
C PRO A 357 4.03 26.83 -4.45
N SER A 358 4.01 25.48 -4.42
CA SER A 358 4.05 24.66 -5.64
C SER A 358 2.82 24.89 -6.50
N ARG A 359 1.62 24.91 -5.92
CA ARG A 359 0.37 25.17 -6.63
C ARG A 359 0.39 26.52 -7.33
N SER A 360 0.84 27.58 -6.65
CA SER A 360 0.91 28.93 -7.21
C SER A 360 1.80 28.97 -8.46
N ILE A 361 3.00 28.37 -8.39
CA ILE A 361 3.94 28.32 -9.52
C ILE A 361 3.39 27.44 -10.66
N LEU A 362 2.93 26.23 -10.33
CA LEU A 362 2.47 25.25 -11.33
C LEU A 362 1.16 25.67 -12.00
N THR A 363 0.30 26.45 -11.33
CA THR A 363 -0.95 26.96 -11.94
C THR A 363 -0.64 27.85 -13.13
N GLN A 364 0.31 28.79 -12.99
CA GLN A 364 0.69 29.71 -14.07
C GLN A 364 1.30 28.96 -15.27
N ILE A 365 2.11 27.93 -15.00
CA ILE A 365 2.68 27.08 -16.05
C ILE A 365 1.58 26.28 -16.73
N GLY A 366 0.69 25.64 -15.96
CA GLY A 366 -0.41 24.85 -16.48
C GLY A 366 -1.39 25.65 -17.34
N GLU A 367 -1.69 26.90 -16.96
CA GLU A 367 -2.52 27.81 -17.77
C GLU A 367 -1.86 28.14 -19.11
N ARG A 368 -0.55 28.37 -19.11
CA ARG A 368 0.23 28.63 -20.34
C ARG A 368 0.23 27.40 -21.25
N ASP A 369 0.53 26.22 -20.69
CA ASP A 369 0.58 24.96 -21.45
C ASP A 369 -0.79 24.62 -22.03
N PHE A 370 -1.86 24.79 -21.24
CA PHE A 370 -3.23 24.58 -21.70
C PHE A 370 -3.62 25.53 -22.83
N LYS A 371 -3.23 26.81 -22.74
CA LYS A 371 -3.46 27.79 -23.81
C LYS A 371 -2.74 27.39 -25.10
N LEU A 372 -1.45 27.05 -25.02
CA LEU A 372 -0.65 26.61 -26.17
C LEU A 372 -1.22 25.33 -26.81
N LEU A 373 -1.60 24.35 -25.99
CA LEU A 373 -2.24 23.11 -26.47
C LEU A 373 -3.56 23.39 -27.18
N LYS A 374 -4.38 24.30 -26.65
CA LYS A 374 -5.66 24.69 -27.24
C LYS A 374 -5.47 25.43 -28.57
N GLU A 375 -4.52 26.36 -28.62
CA GLU A 375 -4.17 27.08 -29.86
C GLU A 375 -3.67 26.12 -30.94
N TRP A 376 -2.76 25.22 -30.59
CA TRP A 376 -2.28 24.19 -31.51
C TRP A 376 -3.40 23.26 -31.97
N ALA A 377 -4.25 22.78 -31.05
CA ALA A 377 -5.38 21.91 -31.36
C ALA A 377 -6.38 22.58 -32.31
N ASN A 378 -6.74 23.84 -32.07
CA ASN A 378 -7.67 24.58 -32.93
C ASN A 378 -7.12 24.78 -34.35
N VAL A 379 -5.79 24.85 -34.53
CA VAL A 379 -5.19 25.01 -35.86
C VAL A 379 -5.01 23.68 -36.58
N ASN A 380 -4.75 22.59 -35.85
CA ASN A 380 -4.28 21.32 -36.44
C ASN A 380 -5.29 20.16 -36.33
N LEU A 381 -6.30 20.26 -35.45
CA LEU A 381 -7.35 19.25 -35.26
C LEU A 381 -8.70 19.71 -35.79
N ASP A 382 -8.82 20.95 -36.27
CA ASP A 382 -10.02 21.47 -36.92
C ASP A 382 -10.15 20.86 -38.32
N ILE A 383 -10.59 19.60 -38.34
CA ILE A 383 -11.18 18.98 -39.52
C ILE A 383 -12.51 19.69 -39.70
N SER A 384 -12.56 20.59 -40.69
CA SER A 384 -13.74 21.31 -41.18
C SER A 384 -15.07 20.61 -40.83
N GLY A 385 -15.84 21.21 -39.92
CA GLY A 385 -17.28 20.94 -39.83
C GLY A 385 -17.84 20.47 -38.49
N LYS A 386 -17.53 21.12 -37.36
CA LYS A 386 -18.48 21.22 -36.23
C LYS A 386 -18.35 22.57 -35.54
N ASP A 387 -19.25 23.50 -35.87
CA ASP A 387 -19.57 24.65 -35.02
C ASP A 387 -19.96 24.13 -33.63
N PHE A 388 -19.11 24.38 -32.64
CA PHE A 388 -19.49 24.26 -31.24
C PHE A 388 -19.88 25.66 -30.75
N SER A 389 -21.15 26.02 -30.95
CA SER A 389 -21.80 27.05 -30.14
C SER A 389 -21.96 26.48 -28.73
N TYR A 390 -21.12 26.93 -27.79
CA TYR A 390 -21.43 26.81 -26.37
C TYR A 390 -22.02 28.16 -25.94
N GLU A 391 -23.33 28.17 -25.65
CA GLU A 391 -23.92 29.21 -24.80
C GLU A 391 -23.42 29.00 -23.37
N ILE A 392 -23.04 30.12 -22.74
CA ILE A 392 -22.43 30.23 -21.40
C ILE A 392 -23.43 29.90 -20.30
#